data_AF-A0A960PSE5-F1
#
_entry.id   AF-A0A960PSE5-F1
#
_cell.length_a   1.000
_cell.length_b   1.000
_cell.length_c   1.000
_cell.angle_alpha   90.00
_cell.angle_beta   90.00
_cell.angle_gamma   90.00
#
_symmetry.space_group_name_H-M   'P 1'
#
loop_
_entity.id
_entity.type
_entity.pdbx_description
1 polymer ?
#
loop_
_entity_poly.entity_id
_entity_poly.type
_entity_poly.pdbx_seq_one_letter_code
_entity_poly.pdbx_strand_id
1 'polypeptide(L)'
;ALAAWDRGQDPEPFFRMARSSYAEGLARAPEDAFLLQNLAWTAYFQAKFRVREGRSPEPFLEEAIHRARGADGRASQPGAILCLASAYRIEAEYAVRRGLDPTSALARAGKELQRLLELNPRHAEAHRSLARLETLEGGWRASRGEPAEKALADARRALERALELAPDVASFWLADARWALVAGRSQGGNAAAREVLMQGRASAERALALRPFWAEAEALRGALGMAAEGGAGSGSEGARAELEAALAANPHLRGEWGPLLRVPRR
;
A
#
# COMPACT_ATOMS: atom_id res chain seq x y z
N ALA A 1 -8.24 6.78 -13.64
CA ALA A 1 -6.85 6.76 -13.10
C ALA A 1 -6.43 5.35 -12.66
N LEU A 2 -6.98 4.79 -11.56
CA LEU A 2 -6.56 3.47 -11.04
C LEU A 2 -6.61 2.34 -12.08
N ALA A 3 -7.71 2.20 -12.80
CA ALA A 3 -7.83 1.19 -13.85
C ALA A 3 -6.83 1.38 -15.01
N ALA A 4 -6.45 2.63 -15.32
CA ALA A 4 -5.42 2.90 -16.31
C ALA A 4 -4.04 2.46 -15.79
N TRP A 5 -3.70 2.85 -14.55
CA TRP A 5 -2.48 2.41 -13.88
C TRP A 5 -2.37 0.88 -13.83
N ASP A 6 -3.43 0.18 -13.45
CA ASP A 6 -3.42 -1.29 -13.33
C ASP A 6 -3.17 -1.99 -14.66
N ARG A 7 -3.61 -1.37 -15.78
CA ARG A 7 -3.34 -1.83 -17.15
C ARG A 7 -2.00 -1.32 -17.72
N GLY A 8 -1.12 -0.74 -16.89
CA GLY A 8 0.15 -0.18 -17.33
C GLY A 8 0.01 1.09 -18.19
N GLN A 9 -1.16 1.70 -18.25
CA GLN A 9 -1.43 2.93 -19.00
C GLN A 9 -1.08 4.17 -18.16
N ASP A 10 -0.92 5.33 -18.81
CA ASP A 10 -0.71 6.61 -18.13
C ASP A 10 -2.01 7.06 -17.41
N PRO A 11 -2.01 7.18 -16.06
CA PRO A 11 -3.18 7.64 -15.32
C PRO A 11 -3.34 9.18 -15.32
N GLU A 12 -2.33 9.95 -15.75
CA GLU A 12 -2.28 11.41 -15.60
C GLU A 12 -3.43 12.16 -16.30
N PRO A 13 -3.89 11.79 -17.51
CA PRO A 13 -5.04 12.45 -18.13
C PRO A 13 -6.29 12.42 -17.24
N PHE A 14 -6.51 11.32 -16.50
CA PHE A 14 -7.65 11.19 -15.60
C PHE A 14 -7.49 12.03 -14.33
N PHE A 15 -6.27 12.21 -13.84
CA PHE A 15 -6.02 13.11 -12.72
C PHE A 15 -6.24 14.57 -13.12
N ARG A 16 -5.73 14.99 -14.28
CA ARG A 16 -5.99 16.34 -14.81
C ARG A 16 -7.48 16.64 -14.95
N MET A 17 -8.24 15.68 -15.49
CA MET A 17 -9.69 15.80 -15.62
C MET A 17 -10.37 15.94 -14.24
N ALA A 18 -10.05 15.07 -13.28
CA ALA A 18 -10.62 15.13 -11.94
C ALA A 18 -10.32 16.47 -11.24
N ARG A 19 -9.06 16.93 -11.33
CA ARG A 19 -8.64 18.22 -10.76
C ARG A 19 -9.42 19.39 -11.36
N SER A 20 -9.59 19.42 -12.68
CA SER A 20 -10.35 20.48 -13.35
C SER A 20 -11.79 20.50 -12.82
N SER A 21 -12.46 19.35 -12.80
CA SER A 21 -13.85 19.26 -12.35
C SER A 21 -14.03 19.67 -10.90
N TYR A 22 -13.17 19.23 -9.99
CA TYR A 22 -13.27 19.61 -8.58
C TYR A 22 -12.88 21.07 -8.34
N ALA A 23 -11.93 21.62 -9.09
CA ALA A 23 -11.54 23.03 -9.01
C ALA A 23 -12.69 23.96 -9.46
N GLU A 24 -13.39 23.61 -10.55
CA GLU A 24 -14.59 24.33 -10.98
C GLU A 24 -15.71 24.27 -9.93
N GLY A 25 -15.89 23.11 -9.28
CA GLY A 25 -16.83 22.97 -8.17
C GLY A 25 -16.47 23.88 -6.99
N LEU A 26 -15.19 23.91 -6.58
CA LEU A 26 -14.72 24.76 -5.48
C LEU A 26 -14.78 26.25 -5.82
N ALA A 27 -14.70 26.64 -7.09
CA ALA A 27 -14.90 28.03 -7.48
C ALA A 27 -16.33 28.52 -7.18
N ARG A 28 -17.31 27.60 -7.14
CA ARG A 28 -18.72 27.88 -6.81
C ARG A 28 -19.03 27.63 -5.33
N ALA A 29 -18.36 26.65 -4.72
CA ALA A 29 -18.53 26.29 -3.32
C ALA A 29 -17.15 26.10 -2.64
N PRO A 30 -16.45 27.19 -2.27
CA PRO A 30 -15.08 27.12 -1.75
C PRO A 30 -14.94 26.31 -0.45
N GLU A 31 -16.02 26.21 0.31
CA GLU A 31 -16.09 25.57 1.62
C GLU A 31 -16.62 24.14 1.56
N ASP A 32 -16.80 23.55 0.37
CA ASP A 32 -17.29 22.19 0.23
C ASP A 32 -16.22 21.16 0.66
N ALA A 33 -16.46 20.52 1.82
CA ALA A 33 -15.56 19.55 2.40
C ALA A 33 -15.37 18.30 1.53
N PHE A 34 -16.39 17.87 0.77
CA PHE A 34 -16.29 16.70 -0.11
C PHE A 34 -15.45 16.99 -1.35
N LEU A 35 -15.58 18.19 -1.94
CA LEU A 35 -14.74 18.60 -3.06
C LEU A 35 -13.27 18.73 -2.64
N LEU A 36 -13.00 19.32 -1.47
CA LEU A 36 -11.66 19.36 -0.89
C LEU A 36 -11.09 17.95 -0.64
N GLN A 37 -11.90 17.07 -0.06
CA GLN A 37 -11.53 15.67 0.18
C GLN A 37 -11.22 14.93 -1.14
N ASN A 38 -12.01 15.14 -2.19
CA ASN A 38 -11.79 14.50 -3.49
C ASN A 38 -10.51 14.99 -4.18
N LEU A 39 -10.19 16.28 -4.06
CA LEU A 39 -8.87 16.80 -4.49
C LEU A 39 -7.73 16.21 -3.67
N ALA A 40 -7.93 16.03 -2.35
CA ALA A 40 -6.94 15.40 -1.50
C ALA A 40 -6.65 13.95 -1.94
N TRP A 41 -7.68 13.15 -2.20
CA TRP A 41 -7.52 11.79 -2.72
C TRP A 41 -6.86 11.77 -4.10
N THR A 42 -7.21 12.72 -4.96
CA THR A 42 -6.59 12.87 -6.29
C THR A 42 -5.08 13.10 -6.17
N ALA A 43 -4.67 14.06 -5.34
CA ALA A 43 -3.27 14.34 -5.07
C ALA A 43 -2.57 13.15 -4.38
N TYR A 44 -3.23 12.47 -3.43
CA TYR A 44 -2.70 11.26 -2.79
C TYR A 44 -2.40 10.16 -3.81
N PHE A 45 -3.29 9.90 -4.77
CA PHE A 45 -3.04 8.86 -5.78
C PHE A 45 -1.90 9.25 -6.72
N GLN A 46 -1.75 10.53 -7.07
CA GLN A 46 -0.59 11.03 -7.81
C GLN A 46 0.70 10.81 -7.03
N ALA A 47 0.74 11.18 -5.74
CA ALA A 47 1.87 10.93 -4.86
C ALA A 47 2.22 9.43 -4.77
N LYS A 48 1.21 8.57 -4.55
CA LYS A 48 1.37 7.11 -4.47
C LYS A 48 2.01 6.55 -5.75
N PHE A 49 1.57 7.00 -6.92
CA PHE A 49 2.11 6.52 -8.19
C PHE A 49 3.52 7.03 -8.44
N ARG A 50 3.83 8.28 -8.09
CA ARG A 50 5.21 8.81 -8.14
C ARG A 50 6.17 7.99 -7.30
N VAL A 51 5.81 7.64 -6.06
CA VAL A 51 6.64 6.78 -5.19
C VAL A 51 6.92 5.42 -5.86
N ARG A 52 5.92 4.82 -6.51
CA ARG A 52 6.06 3.53 -7.20
C ARG A 52 6.93 3.60 -8.45
N GLU A 53 6.88 4.71 -9.16
CA GLU A 53 7.77 5.02 -10.27
C GLU A 53 9.20 5.38 -9.80
N GLY A 54 9.46 5.47 -8.49
CA GLY A 54 10.74 5.92 -7.94
C GLY A 54 10.98 7.42 -8.09
N ARG A 55 9.91 8.21 -8.30
CA ARG A 55 9.94 9.66 -8.45
C ARG A 55 9.55 10.34 -7.14
N SER A 56 9.97 11.60 -6.98
CA SER A 56 9.54 12.41 -5.83
C SER A 56 8.01 12.61 -5.83
N PRO A 57 7.34 12.39 -4.68
CA PRO A 57 5.92 12.68 -4.49
C PRO A 57 5.64 14.03 -3.84
N GLU A 58 6.66 14.84 -3.51
CA GLU A 58 6.57 15.96 -2.55
C GLU A 58 5.43 16.96 -2.85
N PRO A 59 5.29 17.52 -4.07
CA PRO A 59 4.23 18.51 -4.34
C PRO A 59 2.82 17.92 -4.17
N PHE A 60 2.66 16.64 -4.51
CA PHE A 60 1.38 15.95 -4.41
C PHE A 60 1.06 15.52 -2.97
N LEU A 61 2.08 15.21 -2.16
CA LEU A 61 1.89 14.96 -0.73
C LEU A 61 1.49 16.23 0.02
N GLU A 62 2.18 17.34 -0.24
CA GLU A 62 1.85 18.64 0.35
C GLU A 62 0.41 19.03 0.02
N GLU A 63 0.02 18.90 -1.24
CA GLU A 63 -1.36 19.17 -1.65
C GLU A 63 -2.37 18.23 -1.00
N ALA A 64 -2.12 16.91 -1.00
CA ALA A 64 -3.01 15.94 -0.38
C ALA A 64 -3.25 16.25 1.10
N ILE A 65 -2.18 16.55 1.84
CA ILE A 65 -2.25 16.89 3.26
C ILE A 65 -3.00 18.21 3.46
N HIS A 66 -2.65 19.25 2.70
CA HIS A 66 -3.30 20.56 2.81
C HIS A 66 -4.81 20.47 2.57
N ARG A 67 -5.22 19.80 1.49
CA ARG A 67 -6.63 19.64 1.12
C ARG A 67 -7.38 18.75 2.11
N ALA A 68 -6.78 17.66 2.58
CA ALA A 68 -7.41 16.78 3.57
C ALA A 68 -7.60 17.48 4.93
N ARG A 69 -6.63 18.27 5.40
CA ARG A 69 -6.80 19.13 6.59
C ARG A 69 -7.91 20.16 6.38
N GLY A 70 -7.95 20.77 5.21
CA GLY A 70 -9.01 21.72 4.85
C GLY A 70 -10.40 21.10 4.88
N ALA A 71 -10.55 19.87 4.39
CA ALA A 71 -11.80 19.12 4.44
C ALA A 71 -12.17 18.75 5.89
N ASP A 72 -11.24 18.17 6.64
CA ASP A 72 -11.44 17.74 8.02
C ASP A 72 -11.81 18.89 8.97
N GLY A 73 -11.19 20.06 8.79
CA GLY A 73 -11.50 21.26 9.58
C GLY A 73 -12.89 21.86 9.31
N ARG A 74 -13.48 21.56 8.14
CA ARG A 74 -14.85 22.00 7.78
C ARG A 74 -15.90 21.00 8.22
N ALA A 75 -15.58 19.72 8.04
CA ALA A 75 -16.39 18.62 8.51
C ALA A 75 -15.44 17.48 8.87
N SER A 76 -15.48 17.02 10.12
CA SER A 76 -14.69 15.89 10.60
C SER A 76 -15.19 14.58 9.96
N GLN A 77 -14.84 14.38 8.70
CA GLN A 77 -15.31 13.27 7.89
C GLN A 77 -14.29 12.12 7.91
N PRO A 78 -14.76 10.86 8.13
CA PRO A 78 -13.90 9.68 8.13
C PRO A 78 -12.94 9.59 6.94
N GLY A 79 -13.40 9.96 5.75
CA GLY A 79 -12.58 9.85 4.55
C GLY A 79 -11.54 10.96 4.37
N ALA A 80 -11.66 12.13 5.04
CA ALA A 80 -10.60 13.14 5.06
C ALA A 80 -9.48 12.73 6.03
N ILE A 81 -9.85 12.24 7.21
CA ILE A 81 -8.93 11.67 8.21
C ILE A 81 -8.18 10.47 7.62
N LEU A 82 -8.88 9.58 6.92
CA LEU A 82 -8.25 8.45 6.22
C LEU A 82 -7.28 8.90 5.11
N CYS A 83 -7.60 9.98 4.39
CA CYS A 83 -6.70 10.56 3.39
C CYS A 83 -5.43 11.11 4.02
N LEU A 84 -5.52 11.78 5.18
CA LEU A 84 -4.36 12.24 5.96
C LEU A 84 -3.46 11.07 6.36
N ALA A 85 -4.04 10.06 7.00
CA ALA A 85 -3.32 8.83 7.36
C ALA A 85 -2.62 8.19 6.15
N SER A 86 -3.33 8.13 5.03
CA SER A 86 -2.82 7.54 3.79
C SER A 86 -1.66 8.35 3.19
N ALA A 87 -1.75 9.69 3.20
CA ALA A 87 -0.71 10.59 2.72
C ALA A 87 0.56 10.48 3.58
N TYR A 88 0.45 10.52 4.91
CA TYR A 88 1.60 10.33 5.80
C TYR A 88 2.23 8.94 5.66
N ARG A 89 1.44 7.88 5.41
CA ARG A 89 1.99 6.55 5.11
C ARG A 89 2.78 6.55 3.78
N ILE A 90 2.35 7.29 2.76
CA ILE A 90 3.11 7.43 1.50
C ILE A 90 4.40 8.24 1.72
N GLU A 91 4.36 9.27 2.57
CA GLU A 91 5.55 10.01 3.01
C GLU A 91 6.55 9.06 3.69
N ALA A 92 6.09 8.22 4.62
CA ALA A 92 6.90 7.19 5.27
C ALA A 92 7.46 6.17 4.26
N GLU A 93 6.64 5.71 3.30
CA GLU A 93 7.06 4.76 2.27
C GLU A 93 8.16 5.36 1.37
N TYR A 94 8.04 6.65 1.02
CA TYR A 94 9.06 7.36 0.27
C TYR A 94 10.35 7.50 1.09
N ALA A 95 10.25 7.86 2.37
CA ALA A 95 11.40 7.95 3.27
C ALA A 95 12.16 6.61 3.35
N VAL A 96 11.45 5.49 3.59
CA VAL A 96 12.04 4.14 3.61
C VAL A 96 12.77 3.82 2.31
N ARG A 97 12.16 4.10 1.14
CA ARG A 97 12.79 3.85 -0.17
C ARG A 97 14.05 4.68 -0.40
N ARG A 98 14.18 5.82 0.27
CA ARG A 98 15.36 6.69 0.23
C ARG A 98 16.37 6.39 1.35
N GLY A 99 16.11 5.41 2.20
CA GLY A 99 16.93 5.11 3.38
C GLY A 99 16.86 6.19 4.46
N LEU A 100 15.82 7.02 4.45
CA LEU A 100 15.57 8.07 5.42
C LEU A 100 14.67 7.55 6.54
N ASP A 101 14.76 8.17 7.72
CA ASP A 101 13.95 7.82 8.88
C ASP A 101 12.45 8.13 8.65
N PRO A 102 11.57 7.10 8.64
CA PRO A 102 10.14 7.29 8.45
C PRO A 102 9.37 7.63 9.73
N THR A 103 10.00 7.63 10.91
CA THR A 103 9.34 7.62 12.23
C THR A 103 8.33 8.75 12.42
N SER A 104 8.67 9.98 12.01
CA SER A 104 7.76 11.13 12.12
C SER A 104 6.50 10.97 11.25
N ALA A 105 6.65 10.45 10.04
CA ALA A 105 5.53 10.20 9.14
C ALA A 105 4.68 9.01 9.62
N LEU A 106 5.31 7.96 10.16
CA LEU A 106 4.62 6.82 10.78
C LEU A 106 3.75 7.28 11.97
N ALA A 107 4.32 8.07 12.88
CA ALA A 107 3.60 8.58 14.06
C ALA A 107 2.39 9.46 13.66
N ARG A 108 2.56 10.33 12.65
CA ARG A 108 1.46 11.16 12.13
C ARG A 108 0.35 10.30 11.51
N ALA A 109 0.69 9.29 10.72
CA ALA A 109 -0.30 8.38 10.15
C ALA A 109 -1.06 7.60 11.25
N GLY A 110 -0.34 7.07 12.23
CA GLY A 110 -0.90 6.32 13.36
C GLY A 110 -1.90 7.15 14.17
N LYS A 111 -1.56 8.42 14.45
CA LYS A 111 -2.46 9.35 15.16
C LYS A 111 -3.80 9.54 14.45
N GLU A 112 -3.79 9.74 13.13
CA GLU A 112 -5.03 9.93 12.37
C GLU A 112 -5.85 8.63 12.28
N LEU A 113 -5.19 7.47 12.15
CA LEU A 113 -5.87 6.18 12.18
C LEU A 113 -6.50 5.88 13.54
N GLN A 114 -5.81 6.21 14.62
CA GLN A 114 -6.34 6.08 15.97
C GLN A 114 -7.60 6.95 16.13
N ARG A 115 -7.53 8.23 15.73
CA ARG A 115 -8.71 9.12 15.72
C ARG A 115 -9.88 8.53 14.92
N LEU A 116 -9.59 7.93 13.76
CA LEU A 116 -10.62 7.29 12.93
C LEU A 116 -11.27 6.08 13.62
N LEU A 117 -10.48 5.28 14.33
CA LEU A 117 -10.95 4.12 15.09
C LEU A 117 -11.67 4.51 16.40
N GLU A 118 -11.33 5.64 17.00
CA GLU A 118 -12.09 6.22 18.12
C GLU A 118 -13.49 6.66 17.67
N LEU A 119 -13.61 7.23 16.47
CA LEU A 119 -14.90 7.59 15.86
C LEU A 119 -15.72 6.34 15.46
N ASN A 120 -15.05 5.33 14.91
CA ASN A 120 -15.69 4.07 14.53
C ASN A 120 -14.73 2.88 14.69
N PRO A 121 -14.84 2.13 15.80
CA PRO A 121 -14.00 0.95 16.05
C PRO A 121 -14.14 -0.18 15.02
N ARG A 122 -15.22 -0.15 14.22
CA ARG A 122 -15.52 -1.11 13.14
C ARG A 122 -15.17 -0.56 11.75
N HIS A 123 -14.37 0.49 11.64
CA HIS A 123 -13.95 1.04 10.36
C HIS A 123 -12.92 0.15 9.67
N ALA A 124 -13.38 -0.77 8.82
CA ALA A 124 -12.55 -1.82 8.21
C ALA A 124 -11.32 -1.28 7.45
N GLU A 125 -11.49 -0.19 6.68
CA GLU A 125 -10.41 0.44 5.92
C GLU A 125 -9.36 1.13 6.82
N ALA A 126 -9.74 1.50 8.06
CA ALA A 126 -8.82 2.07 9.05
C ALA A 126 -7.92 0.97 9.61
N HIS A 127 -8.51 -0.18 9.98
CA HIS A 127 -7.78 -1.39 10.35
C HIS A 127 -6.82 -1.85 9.26
N ARG A 128 -7.26 -1.91 8.00
CA ARG A 128 -6.38 -2.24 6.86
C ARG A 128 -5.24 -1.23 6.69
N SER A 129 -5.51 0.06 6.93
CA SER A 129 -4.49 1.10 6.79
C SER A 129 -3.49 1.09 7.96
N LEU A 130 -3.94 0.76 9.17
CA LEU A 130 -3.08 0.50 10.33
C LEU A 130 -2.17 -0.70 10.08
N ALA A 131 -2.71 -1.79 9.56
CA ALA A 131 -1.91 -2.93 9.17
C ALA A 131 -0.78 -2.60 8.18
N ARG A 132 -1.10 -1.79 7.16
CA ARG A 132 -0.10 -1.35 6.17
C ARG A 132 0.95 -0.42 6.76
N LEU A 133 0.58 0.37 7.78
CA LEU A 133 1.50 1.24 8.50
C LEU A 133 2.49 0.41 9.34
N GLU A 134 1.95 -0.51 10.14
CA GLU A 134 2.72 -1.40 11.00
C GLU A 134 3.60 -2.38 10.20
N THR A 135 3.12 -2.85 9.04
CA THR A 135 3.93 -3.65 8.10
C THR A 135 5.12 -2.86 7.55
N LEU A 136 4.93 -1.57 7.25
CA LEU A 136 6.01 -0.69 6.79
C LEU A 136 7.05 -0.46 7.90
N GLU A 137 6.59 -0.22 9.14
CA GLU A 137 7.47 -0.09 10.29
C GLU A 137 8.26 -1.37 10.57
N GLY A 138 7.57 -2.52 10.58
CA GLY A 138 8.21 -3.83 10.76
C GLY A 138 9.24 -4.12 9.68
N GLY A 139 8.93 -3.82 8.41
CA GLY A 139 9.88 -3.96 7.31
C GLY A 139 11.09 -3.03 7.44
N TRP A 140 10.88 -1.78 7.84
CA TRP A 140 11.96 -0.82 8.09
C TRP A 140 12.89 -1.29 9.21
N ARG A 141 12.34 -1.64 10.38
CA ARG A 141 13.11 -2.15 11.52
C ARG A 141 13.88 -3.43 11.16
N ALA A 142 13.21 -4.40 10.52
CA ALA A 142 13.85 -5.63 10.08
C ALA A 142 15.02 -5.37 9.10
N SER A 143 14.88 -4.40 8.18
CA SER A 143 15.96 -4.03 7.25
C SER A 143 17.20 -3.46 7.94
N ARG A 144 17.06 -3.01 9.19
CA ARG A 144 18.13 -2.46 10.04
C ARG A 144 18.64 -3.44 11.09
N GLY A 145 18.13 -4.67 11.11
CA GLY A 145 18.42 -5.64 12.17
C GLY A 145 17.84 -5.25 13.53
N GLU A 146 16.85 -4.36 13.56
CA GLU A 146 16.16 -3.94 14.77
C GLU A 146 14.93 -4.84 15.03
N PRO A 147 14.50 -5.01 16.30
CA PRO A 147 13.32 -5.81 16.63
C PRO A 147 12.07 -5.32 15.89
N ALA A 148 11.46 -6.21 15.11
CA ALA A 148 10.31 -5.95 14.25
C ALA A 148 9.05 -6.74 14.68
N GLU A 149 9.19 -7.64 15.65
CA GLU A 149 8.17 -8.61 16.05
C GLU A 149 6.89 -7.93 16.51
N LYS A 150 7.01 -6.86 17.30
CA LYS A 150 5.85 -6.09 17.78
C LYS A 150 5.09 -5.45 16.62
N ALA A 151 5.77 -4.72 15.74
CA ALA A 151 5.12 -4.05 14.62
C ALA A 151 4.45 -5.07 13.68
N LEU A 152 5.11 -6.20 13.39
CA LEU A 152 4.52 -7.25 12.55
C LEU A 152 3.33 -7.95 13.23
N ALA A 153 3.36 -8.13 14.55
CA ALA A 153 2.22 -8.66 15.30
C ALA A 153 1.04 -7.67 15.34
N ASP A 154 1.32 -6.37 15.50
CA ASP A 154 0.31 -5.31 15.48
C ASP A 154 -0.34 -5.21 14.09
N ALA A 155 0.47 -5.34 13.03
CA ALA A 155 -0.02 -5.43 11.66
C ALA A 155 -0.96 -6.61 11.44
N ARG A 156 -0.60 -7.79 11.96
CA ARG A 156 -1.41 -9.02 11.86
C ARG A 156 -2.78 -8.84 12.51
N ARG A 157 -2.84 -8.33 13.74
CA ARG A 157 -4.11 -8.11 14.45
C ARG A 157 -5.01 -7.11 13.72
N ALA A 158 -4.43 -6.06 13.14
CA ALA A 158 -5.18 -5.08 12.36
C ALA A 158 -5.70 -5.68 11.04
N LEU A 159 -4.95 -6.58 10.38
CA LEU A 159 -5.43 -7.31 9.18
C LEU A 159 -6.57 -8.25 9.49
N GLU A 160 -6.45 -9.04 10.57
CA GLU A 160 -7.52 -9.93 11.04
C GLU A 160 -8.80 -9.15 11.23
N ARG A 161 -8.72 -8.00 11.89
CA ARG A 161 -9.89 -7.16 12.11
C ARG A 161 -10.47 -6.60 10.81
N ALA A 162 -9.63 -6.19 9.87
CA ALA A 162 -10.09 -5.72 8.57
C ALA A 162 -10.80 -6.82 7.77
N LEU A 163 -10.24 -8.03 7.74
CA LEU A 163 -10.77 -9.18 7.02
C LEU A 163 -12.06 -9.74 7.67
N GLU A 164 -12.16 -9.73 9.00
CA GLU A 164 -13.41 -10.04 9.71
C GLU A 164 -14.55 -9.08 9.34
N LEU A 165 -14.23 -7.79 9.22
CA LEU A 165 -15.22 -6.75 8.95
C LEU A 165 -15.66 -6.70 7.48
N ALA A 166 -14.76 -7.00 6.54
CA ALA A 166 -15.06 -7.00 5.10
C ALA A 166 -14.19 -8.03 4.32
N PRO A 167 -14.58 -9.32 4.33
CA PRO A 167 -13.79 -10.41 3.74
C PRO A 167 -13.84 -10.46 2.20
N ASP A 168 -14.71 -9.68 1.56
CA ASP A 168 -14.91 -9.61 0.11
C ASP A 168 -14.16 -8.44 -0.55
N VAL A 169 -13.37 -7.68 0.23
CA VAL A 169 -12.57 -6.56 -0.28
C VAL A 169 -11.19 -7.06 -0.72
N ALA A 170 -10.97 -7.14 -2.04
CA ALA A 170 -9.70 -7.60 -2.64
C ALA A 170 -8.45 -6.90 -2.07
N SER A 171 -8.53 -5.60 -1.78
CA SER A 171 -7.38 -4.84 -1.27
C SER A 171 -6.94 -5.23 0.14
N PHE A 172 -7.79 -5.93 0.90
CA PHE A 172 -7.47 -6.38 2.26
C PHE A 172 -6.63 -7.65 2.19
N TRP A 173 -7.02 -8.58 1.31
CA TRP A 173 -6.21 -9.74 0.96
C TRP A 173 -4.87 -9.37 0.33
N LEU A 174 -4.81 -8.30 -0.47
CA LEU A 174 -3.51 -7.78 -0.95
C LEU A 174 -2.65 -7.26 0.21
N ALA A 175 -3.24 -6.54 1.18
CA ALA A 175 -2.50 -6.06 2.35
C ALA A 175 -1.98 -7.21 3.21
N ASP A 176 -2.77 -8.27 3.36
CA ASP A 176 -2.39 -9.51 4.05
C ASP A 176 -1.22 -10.22 3.36
N ALA A 177 -1.28 -10.38 2.04
CA ALA A 177 -0.19 -10.92 1.24
C ALA A 177 1.10 -10.08 1.37
N ARG A 178 0.99 -8.74 1.44
CA ARG A 178 2.15 -7.86 1.63
C ARG A 178 2.76 -8.01 3.02
N TRP A 179 1.94 -8.12 4.05
CA TRP A 179 2.39 -8.41 5.41
C TRP A 179 3.15 -9.74 5.46
N ALA A 180 2.58 -10.79 4.88
CA ALA A 180 3.20 -12.11 4.84
C ALA A 180 4.57 -12.11 4.15
N LEU A 181 4.73 -11.34 3.06
CA LEU A 181 6.02 -11.20 2.39
C LEU A 181 7.08 -10.57 3.30
N VAL A 182 6.71 -9.52 4.03
CA VAL A 182 7.63 -8.83 4.96
C VAL A 182 7.95 -9.73 6.16
N ALA A 183 6.92 -10.30 6.81
CA ALA A 183 7.07 -11.13 7.99
C ALA A 183 7.85 -12.43 7.71
N GLY A 184 7.56 -13.10 6.59
CA GLY A 184 8.31 -14.29 6.19
C GLY A 184 9.79 -14.00 5.94
N ARG A 185 10.09 -12.87 5.27
CA ARG A 185 11.48 -12.47 5.02
C ARG A 185 12.23 -12.07 6.30
N SER A 186 11.56 -11.45 7.27
CA SER A 186 12.21 -11.06 8.53
C SER A 186 12.55 -12.25 9.42
N GLN A 187 11.87 -13.40 9.26
CA GLN A 187 12.08 -14.61 10.06
C GLN A 187 13.15 -15.56 9.49
N GLY A 188 13.71 -15.26 8.32
CA GLY A 188 14.71 -16.10 7.64
C GLY A 188 14.12 -17.31 6.91
N GLY A 189 14.95 -18.26 6.47
CA GLY A 189 14.53 -19.40 5.64
C GLY A 189 13.99 -20.62 6.40
N ASN A 190 13.42 -20.44 7.60
CA ASN A 190 12.93 -21.56 8.41
C ASN A 190 11.52 -22.03 7.96
N ALA A 191 11.06 -23.17 8.49
CA ALA A 191 9.77 -23.75 8.10
C ALA A 191 8.57 -22.84 8.41
N ALA A 192 8.58 -22.13 9.54
CA ALA A 192 7.51 -21.21 9.91
C ALA A 192 7.44 -20.01 8.96
N ALA A 193 8.59 -19.45 8.59
CA ALA A 193 8.68 -18.38 7.60
C ALA A 193 8.15 -18.82 6.23
N ARG A 194 8.47 -20.04 5.80
CA ARG A 194 7.92 -20.62 4.57
C ARG A 194 6.41 -20.77 4.63
N GLU A 195 5.86 -21.18 5.75
CA GLU A 195 4.40 -21.27 5.95
C GLU A 195 3.74 -19.90 5.83
N VAL A 196 4.29 -18.86 6.49
CA VAL A 196 3.80 -17.49 6.38
C VAL A 196 3.81 -17.00 4.93
N LEU A 197 4.88 -17.28 4.17
CA LEU A 197 4.97 -16.90 2.76
C LEU A 197 3.94 -17.63 1.88
N MET A 198 3.68 -18.91 2.14
CA MET A 198 2.65 -19.68 1.43
C MET A 198 1.24 -19.18 1.75
N GLN A 199 0.96 -18.84 3.02
CA GLN A 199 -0.29 -18.19 3.42
C GLN A 199 -0.47 -16.85 2.68
N GLY A 200 0.58 -16.04 2.62
CA GLY A 200 0.57 -14.81 1.84
C GLY A 200 0.25 -15.03 0.36
N ARG A 201 0.80 -16.09 -0.24
CA ARG A 201 0.54 -16.44 -1.65
C ARG A 201 -0.94 -16.75 -1.85
N ALA A 202 -1.55 -17.53 -0.95
CA ALA A 202 -2.98 -17.81 -0.96
C ALA A 202 -3.82 -16.53 -0.79
N SER A 203 -3.38 -15.57 0.04
CA SER A 203 -4.03 -14.26 0.15
C SER A 203 -3.94 -13.45 -1.15
N ALA A 204 -2.81 -13.49 -1.87
CA ALA A 204 -2.71 -12.85 -3.18
C ALA A 204 -3.64 -13.51 -4.22
N GLU A 205 -3.79 -14.84 -4.19
CA GLU A 205 -4.76 -15.57 -5.01
C GLU A 205 -6.20 -15.18 -4.68
N ARG A 206 -6.52 -15.02 -3.39
CA ARG A 206 -7.85 -14.54 -2.97
C ARG A 206 -8.13 -13.12 -3.44
N ALA A 207 -7.13 -12.24 -3.40
CA ALA A 207 -7.24 -10.89 -3.96
C ALA A 207 -7.54 -10.93 -5.48
N LEU A 208 -6.88 -11.82 -6.22
CA LEU A 208 -7.07 -12.01 -7.67
C LEU A 208 -8.43 -12.64 -8.01
N ALA A 209 -8.95 -13.54 -7.18
CA ALA A 209 -10.28 -14.10 -7.36
C ALA A 209 -11.38 -13.03 -7.24
N LEU A 210 -11.21 -12.08 -6.31
CA LEU A 210 -12.12 -10.95 -6.13
C LEU A 210 -11.91 -9.83 -7.17
N ARG A 211 -10.67 -9.66 -7.64
CA ARG A 211 -10.29 -8.66 -8.63
C ARG A 211 -9.32 -9.24 -9.66
N PRO A 212 -9.85 -9.85 -10.74
CA PRO A 212 -9.03 -10.42 -11.81
C PRO A 212 -8.14 -9.37 -12.49
N PHE A 213 -6.99 -9.81 -13.01
CA PHE A 213 -6.03 -8.99 -13.77
C PHE A 213 -5.45 -7.80 -12.98
N TRP A 214 -5.30 -7.96 -11.67
CA TRP A 214 -4.66 -6.95 -10.84
C TRP A 214 -3.15 -7.18 -10.77
N ALA A 215 -2.40 -6.52 -11.65
CA ALA A 215 -0.95 -6.71 -11.80
C ALA A 215 -0.15 -6.61 -10.49
N GLU A 216 -0.57 -5.74 -9.55
CA GLU A 216 0.07 -5.64 -8.23
C GLU A 216 -0.08 -6.93 -7.40
N ALA A 217 -1.24 -7.58 -7.46
CA ALA A 217 -1.50 -8.85 -6.79
C ALA A 217 -0.77 -10.01 -7.48
N GLU A 218 -0.68 -10.00 -8.82
CA GLU A 218 0.08 -10.99 -9.59
C GLU A 218 1.58 -10.91 -9.27
N ALA A 219 2.16 -9.70 -9.28
CA ALA A 219 3.56 -9.48 -8.93
C ALA A 219 3.86 -9.94 -7.49
N LEU A 220 2.96 -9.64 -6.56
CA LEU A 220 3.09 -10.06 -5.17
C LEU A 220 3.00 -11.59 -5.01
N ARG A 221 2.08 -12.25 -5.72
CA ARG A 221 1.96 -13.72 -5.72
C ARG A 221 3.25 -14.39 -6.19
N GLY A 222 3.82 -13.92 -7.29
CA GLY A 222 5.12 -14.41 -7.79
C GLY A 222 6.25 -14.15 -6.78
N ALA A 223 6.32 -12.94 -6.21
CA ALA A 223 7.33 -12.60 -5.20
C ALA A 223 7.26 -13.46 -3.93
N LEU A 224 6.04 -13.82 -3.49
CA LEU A 224 5.81 -14.72 -2.36
C LEU A 224 6.24 -16.15 -2.67
N GLY A 225 5.91 -16.67 -3.86
CA GLY A 225 6.35 -17.99 -4.31
C GLY A 225 7.88 -18.08 -4.35
N MET A 226 8.54 -17.10 -4.97
CA MET A 226 10.01 -17.03 -5.02
C MET A 226 10.63 -17.02 -3.62
N ALA A 227 10.04 -16.27 -2.69
CA ALA A 227 10.54 -16.19 -1.33
C ALA A 227 10.33 -17.51 -0.56
N ALA A 228 9.20 -18.20 -0.76
CA ALA A 228 8.86 -19.45 -0.06
C ALA A 228 9.77 -20.62 -0.48
N GLU A 229 10.27 -20.61 -1.70
CA GLU A 229 11.04 -21.74 -2.28
C GLU A 229 12.56 -21.58 -2.14
N GLY A 230 13.04 -20.47 -1.57
CA GLY A 230 14.47 -20.29 -1.26
C GLY A 230 15.39 -20.15 -2.49
N GLY A 231 14.83 -19.91 -3.68
CA GLY A 231 15.60 -19.59 -4.90
C GLY A 231 16.15 -20.77 -5.69
N ALA A 232 15.90 -22.02 -5.28
CA ALA A 232 16.35 -23.22 -6.00
C ALA A 232 15.18 -24.20 -6.26
N GLY A 233 14.99 -24.58 -7.53
CA GLY A 233 13.98 -25.56 -7.95
C GLY A 233 12.97 -25.05 -8.99
N SER A 234 12.25 -25.97 -9.64
CA SER A 234 11.29 -25.67 -10.71
C SER A 234 10.11 -24.81 -10.27
N GLY A 235 9.68 -24.92 -9.00
CA GLY A 235 8.66 -24.03 -8.43
C GLY A 235 9.10 -22.56 -8.47
N SER A 236 10.39 -22.31 -8.20
CA SER A 236 10.96 -20.96 -8.16
C SER A 236 11.02 -20.34 -9.54
N GLU A 237 11.24 -21.15 -10.58
CA GLU A 237 11.17 -20.72 -11.97
C GLU A 237 9.75 -20.34 -12.38
N GLY A 238 8.74 -21.09 -11.93
CA GLY A 238 7.33 -20.76 -12.14
C GLY A 238 6.93 -19.45 -11.47
N ALA A 239 7.26 -19.29 -10.18
CA ALA A 239 6.96 -18.06 -9.43
C ALA A 239 7.69 -16.83 -9.99
N ARG A 240 8.91 -17.02 -10.49
CA ARG A 240 9.67 -15.97 -11.17
C ARG A 240 9.01 -15.57 -12.49
N ALA A 241 8.59 -16.53 -13.31
CA ALA A 241 7.89 -16.27 -14.57
C ALA A 241 6.57 -15.52 -14.34
N GLU A 242 5.84 -15.85 -13.27
CA GLU A 242 4.64 -15.10 -12.86
C GLU A 242 4.98 -13.62 -12.57
N LEU A 243 6.05 -13.35 -11.82
CA LEU A 243 6.48 -11.98 -11.53
C LEU A 243 6.93 -11.24 -12.80
N GLU A 244 7.70 -11.90 -13.68
CA GLU A 244 8.13 -11.33 -14.96
C GLU A 244 6.93 -10.97 -15.86
N ALA A 245 5.92 -11.84 -15.93
CA ALA A 245 4.69 -11.58 -16.67
C ALA A 245 3.91 -10.37 -16.09
N ALA A 246 3.79 -10.28 -14.76
CA ALA A 246 3.13 -9.15 -14.11
C ALA A 246 3.85 -7.81 -14.40
N LEU A 247 5.19 -7.82 -14.42
CA LEU A 247 6.00 -6.65 -14.76
C LEU A 247 6.00 -6.28 -16.24
N ALA A 248 5.75 -7.26 -17.12
CA ALA A 248 5.53 -7.02 -18.54
C ALA A 248 4.15 -6.38 -18.78
N ALA A 249 3.11 -6.88 -18.08
CA ALA A 249 1.75 -6.35 -18.16
C ALA A 249 1.63 -4.94 -17.56
N ASN A 250 2.40 -4.63 -16.51
CA ASN A 250 2.42 -3.32 -15.89
C ASN A 250 3.86 -2.83 -15.62
N PRO A 251 4.48 -2.11 -16.58
CA PRO A 251 5.84 -1.61 -16.47
C PRO A 251 6.09 -0.67 -15.27
N HIS A 252 5.05 -0.02 -14.75
CA HIS A 252 5.16 0.87 -13.58
C HIS A 252 5.58 0.14 -12.31
N LEU A 253 5.39 -1.18 -12.26
CA LEU A 253 5.75 -2.01 -11.12
C LEU A 253 7.25 -2.37 -11.07
N ARG A 254 8.01 -2.11 -12.14
CA ARG A 254 9.43 -2.51 -12.24
C ARG A 254 10.31 -1.86 -11.18
N GLY A 255 10.01 -0.63 -10.78
CA GLY A 255 10.78 0.07 -9.73
C GLY A 255 10.70 -0.64 -8.37
N GLU A 256 9.53 -1.20 -8.03
CA GLU A 256 9.30 -1.89 -6.76
C GLU A 256 9.73 -3.36 -6.80
N TRP A 257 9.36 -4.10 -7.86
CA TRP A 257 9.54 -5.55 -7.87
C TRP A 257 10.70 -6.04 -8.75
N GLY A 258 11.17 -5.22 -9.68
CA GLY A 258 12.30 -5.55 -10.56
C GLY A 258 13.59 -5.94 -9.81
N PRO A 259 13.93 -5.33 -8.66
CA PRO A 259 15.09 -5.75 -7.87
C PRO A 259 15.05 -7.21 -7.43
N LEU A 260 13.87 -7.80 -7.20
CA LEU A 260 13.73 -9.20 -6.79
C LEU A 260 14.16 -10.20 -7.88
N LEU A 261 14.06 -9.79 -9.14
CA LEU A 261 14.48 -10.60 -10.28
C LEU A 261 16.00 -10.59 -10.49
N ARG A 262 16.73 -9.70 -9.82
CA ARG A 262 18.19 -9.58 -9.97
C ARG A 262 18.99 -10.48 -9.02
N VAL A 263 18.32 -11.15 -8.07
CA VAL A 263 18.97 -12.11 -7.17
C VAL A 263 19.43 -13.31 -8.01
N PRO A 264 20.74 -13.63 -8.05
CA PRO A 264 21.27 -14.71 -8.89
C PRO A 264 20.67 -16.06 -8.52
N ARG A 265 20.55 -16.95 -9.50
CA ARG A 265 20.40 -18.40 -9.27
C ARG A 265 21.61 -18.83 -8.42
N ARG A 266 21.39 -19.17 -7.15
CA ARG A 266 22.43 -19.78 -6.31
C ARG A 266 22.53 -21.25 -6.63
#